data_AF-A0A094IBN6-F1
#
_entry.id   AF-A0A094IBN6-F1
#
_cell.length_a   1.000
_cell.length_b   1.000
_cell.length_c   1.000
_cell.angle_alpha   90.00
_cell.angle_beta   90.00
_cell.angle_gamma   90.00
#
_symmetry.space_group_name_H-M   'P 1'
#
loop_
_entity.id
_entity.type
_entity.pdbx_description
1 polymer ?
#
loop_
_entity_poly.entity_id
_entity_poly.type
_entity_poly.pdbx_seq_one_letter_code
_entity_poly.pdbx_strand_id
1 'polypeptide(L)'
;MGTQRAIEFAPGRWVIIQSVLGLVSRFAHQVLQRFPHGLDVLPAQPGGFPRIRILQTLSGEELLEVVARQIYPDLNATPSQLMQEPAFNLNAIRNGLLLLKGLFACGVLRFALEQRGYRRNYRLDLSRTMLSVPYHAKDNPATRAEFSHPDAVIVLTCLTYYYGGVSDQQIHASFEALLQSDCAAQEYARWVKDALDLPHAFREITGVNLGNAEQCRDVFGPLRRAKGKIDFYMARIVFPKEMKEFPNKLSSSGWDIAREKVHPTTGFSGTNDSRYTLPLSIAQRDLRRSASWE
;
A
#
# COMPACT_ATOMS: atom_id res chain seq x y z
N MET A 1 3.62 21.74 14.36
CA MET A 1 3.36 20.62 13.43
C MET A 1 4.04 20.77 12.06
N GLY A 2 4.46 21.97 11.62
CA GLY A 2 5.21 22.14 10.35
C GLY A 2 4.34 21.96 9.09
N THR A 3 4.90 22.19 7.91
CA THR A 3 4.22 21.99 6.63
C THR A 3 4.23 20.52 6.21
N GLN A 4 3.17 20.07 5.54
CA GLN A 4 3.12 18.71 4.99
C GLN A 4 4.20 18.52 3.93
N ARG A 5 4.88 17.38 3.99
CA ARG A 5 5.90 16.95 3.03
C ARG A 5 5.60 15.55 2.52
N ALA A 6 6.26 15.14 1.44
CA ALA A 6 6.19 13.75 1.00
C ALA A 6 6.80 12.83 2.08
N ILE A 7 6.28 11.60 2.19
CA ILE A 7 6.90 10.58 3.04
C ILE A 7 8.35 10.31 2.64
N GLU A 8 9.15 9.85 3.60
CA GLU A 8 10.55 9.52 3.35
C GLU A 8 10.73 8.52 2.19
N PHE A 9 11.71 8.79 1.34
CA PHE A 9 12.08 7.98 0.17
C PHE A 9 11.00 7.91 -0.94
N ALA A 10 10.03 8.82 -0.93
CA ALA A 10 9.20 9.09 -2.10
C ALA A 10 10.03 9.68 -3.26
N PRO A 11 9.77 9.31 -4.53
CA PRO A 11 8.80 8.32 -4.99
C PRO A 11 9.32 6.87 -5.00
N GLY A 12 10.61 6.66 -4.74
CA GLY A 12 11.28 5.35 -4.81
C GLY A 12 10.56 4.25 -4.03
N ARG A 13 9.96 4.60 -2.88
CA ARG A 13 9.21 3.66 -2.03
C ARG A 13 8.09 2.93 -2.78
N TRP A 14 7.17 3.63 -3.43
CA TRP A 14 6.07 2.97 -4.14
C TRP A 14 6.50 2.36 -5.47
N VAL A 15 7.51 2.90 -6.14
CA VAL A 15 8.09 2.31 -7.36
C VAL A 15 8.67 0.92 -7.08
N ILE A 16 9.44 0.79 -5.98
CA ILE A 16 9.99 -0.50 -5.55
C ILE A 16 8.87 -1.46 -5.17
N ILE A 17 7.88 -1.02 -4.37
CA ILE A 17 6.75 -1.87 -3.98
C ILE A 17 5.98 -2.38 -5.21
N GLN A 18 5.67 -1.51 -6.18
CA GLN A 18 4.97 -1.90 -7.41
C GLN A 18 5.77 -2.92 -8.24
N SER A 19 7.10 -2.78 -8.26
CA SER A 19 8.03 -3.70 -8.93
C SER A 19 8.08 -5.07 -8.24
N VAL A 20 8.20 -5.08 -6.91
CA VAL A 20 8.14 -6.30 -6.08
C VAL A 20 6.82 -7.03 -6.29
N LEU A 21 5.68 -6.32 -6.30
CA LEU A 21 4.37 -6.91 -6.59
C LEU A 21 4.32 -7.49 -8.00
N GLY A 22 4.91 -6.84 -9.00
CA GLY A 22 5.05 -7.40 -10.35
C GLY A 22 5.77 -8.75 -10.37
N LEU A 23 6.84 -8.90 -9.59
CA LEU A 23 7.53 -10.18 -9.42
C LEU A 23 6.66 -11.21 -8.71
N VAL A 24 5.97 -10.83 -7.63
CA VAL A 24 5.00 -11.71 -6.94
C VAL A 24 3.98 -12.27 -7.92
N SER A 25 3.39 -11.42 -8.76
CA SER A 25 2.45 -11.83 -9.82
C SER A 25 3.06 -12.84 -10.78
N ARG A 26 4.33 -12.63 -11.18
CA ARG A 26 5.02 -13.49 -12.15
C ARG A 26 5.31 -14.88 -11.60
N PHE A 27 5.70 -14.98 -10.32
CA PHE A 27 6.14 -16.24 -9.71
C PHE A 27 5.05 -16.99 -8.96
N ALA A 28 3.90 -16.36 -8.67
CA ALA A 28 2.81 -17.00 -7.93
C ALA A 28 2.32 -18.31 -8.56
N HIS A 29 2.21 -18.39 -9.90
CA HIS A 29 1.76 -19.61 -10.56
C HIS A 29 2.79 -20.75 -10.45
N GLN A 30 4.09 -20.43 -10.57
CA GLN A 30 5.16 -21.42 -10.40
C GLN A 30 5.13 -22.01 -8.98
N VAL A 31 4.96 -21.18 -7.96
CA VAL A 31 4.89 -21.66 -6.57
C VAL A 31 3.60 -22.44 -6.32
N LEU A 32 2.48 -22.05 -6.93
CA LEU A 32 1.23 -22.80 -6.84
C LEU A 32 1.37 -24.23 -7.39
N GLN A 33 2.12 -24.43 -8.48
CA GLN A 33 2.38 -25.77 -9.02
C GLN A 33 3.16 -26.66 -8.03
N ARG A 34 4.06 -26.07 -7.26
CA ARG A 34 4.88 -26.76 -6.25
C ARG A 34 4.12 -26.96 -4.93
N PHE A 35 3.21 -26.04 -4.60
CA PHE A 35 2.37 -26.04 -3.40
C PHE A 35 0.88 -25.84 -3.76
N PRO A 36 0.18 -26.86 -4.31
CA PRO A 36 -1.19 -26.71 -4.82
C PRO A 36 -2.23 -26.25 -3.79
N HIS A 37 -1.97 -26.48 -2.50
CA HIS A 37 -2.83 -26.07 -1.39
C HIS A 37 -2.25 -24.93 -0.55
N GLY A 38 -1.08 -24.41 -0.94
CA GLY A 38 -0.38 -23.35 -0.21
C GLY A 38 -0.78 -21.95 -0.64
N LEU A 39 -1.15 -21.78 -1.91
CA LEU A 39 -1.58 -20.51 -2.48
C LEU A 39 -2.99 -20.61 -3.06
N ASP A 40 -3.69 -19.48 -3.08
CA ASP A 40 -4.94 -19.29 -3.80
C ASP A 40 -4.69 -18.17 -4.82
N VAL A 41 -4.63 -18.54 -6.10
CA VAL A 41 -4.33 -17.64 -7.22
C VAL A 41 -5.51 -17.64 -8.17
N LEU A 42 -6.29 -16.57 -8.14
CA LEU A 42 -7.37 -16.35 -9.09
C LEU A 42 -6.82 -15.53 -10.26
N PRO A 43 -6.85 -16.06 -11.50
CA PRO A 43 -6.35 -15.34 -12.67
C PRO A 43 -7.15 -14.06 -12.89
N ALA A 44 -6.45 -13.02 -13.35
CA ALA A 44 -7.08 -11.80 -13.84
C ALA A 44 -7.26 -11.88 -15.37
N GLN A 45 -7.91 -10.87 -15.94
CA GLN A 45 -7.88 -10.65 -17.39
C GLN A 45 -6.43 -10.48 -17.88
N PRO A 46 -6.13 -10.76 -19.16
CA PRO A 46 -4.78 -10.64 -19.70
C PRO A 46 -4.17 -9.26 -19.41
N GLY A 47 -2.93 -9.24 -18.90
CA GLY A 47 -2.22 -8.03 -18.44
C GLY A 47 -2.72 -7.42 -17.12
N GLY A 48 -3.74 -8.02 -16.50
CA GLY A 48 -4.17 -7.73 -15.15
C GLY A 48 -3.34 -8.46 -14.09
N PHE A 49 -3.37 -7.92 -12.87
CA PHE A 49 -2.71 -8.54 -11.72
C PHE A 49 -3.62 -9.62 -11.10
N PRO A 50 -3.18 -10.89 -11.00
CA PRO A 50 -3.96 -11.98 -10.44
C PRO A 50 -4.19 -11.78 -8.94
N ARG A 51 -5.33 -12.23 -8.44
CA ARG A 51 -5.60 -12.18 -7.00
C ARG A 51 -4.90 -13.34 -6.32
N ILE A 52 -3.89 -13.02 -5.52
CA ILE A 52 -3.01 -13.98 -4.85
C ILE A 52 -3.27 -13.91 -3.35
N ARG A 53 -3.37 -15.08 -2.72
CA ARG A 53 -3.47 -15.23 -1.27
C ARG A 53 -2.58 -16.37 -0.79
N ILE A 54 -1.86 -16.12 0.30
CA ILE A 54 -1.04 -17.12 0.98
C ILE A 54 -1.93 -17.84 2.00
N LEU A 55 -1.96 -19.18 1.93
CA LEU A 55 -2.75 -20.05 2.81
C LEU A 55 -1.88 -20.75 3.85
N GLN A 56 -0.64 -21.08 3.47
CA GLN A 56 0.29 -21.84 4.29
C GLN A 56 1.64 -21.13 4.37
N THR A 57 2.25 -21.16 5.56
CA THR A 57 3.54 -20.51 5.84
C THR A 57 4.62 -20.92 4.85
N LEU A 58 4.83 -22.22 4.61
CA LEU A 58 5.90 -22.73 3.74
C LEU A 58 5.78 -22.22 2.30
N SER A 59 4.57 -22.20 1.73
CA SER A 59 4.36 -21.68 0.38
C SER A 59 4.54 -20.16 0.29
N GLY A 60 4.24 -19.44 1.38
CA GLY A 60 4.49 -18.02 1.49
C GLY A 60 5.98 -17.72 1.54
N GLU A 61 6.73 -18.47 2.36
CA GLU A 61 8.18 -18.38 2.45
C GLU A 61 8.85 -18.66 1.10
N GLU A 62 8.46 -19.74 0.42
CA GLU A 62 8.98 -20.06 -0.92
C GLU A 62 8.72 -18.91 -1.92
N LEU A 63 7.49 -18.38 -1.97
CA LEU A 63 7.15 -17.29 -2.88
C LEU A 63 7.99 -16.05 -2.62
N LEU A 64 8.13 -15.68 -1.36
CA LEU A 64 8.90 -14.51 -0.95
C LEU A 64 10.39 -14.70 -1.21
N GLU A 65 10.91 -15.91 -1.00
CA GLU A 65 12.31 -16.25 -1.28
C GLU A 65 12.61 -16.22 -2.78
N VAL A 66 11.76 -16.82 -3.63
CA VAL A 66 11.91 -16.77 -5.09
C VAL A 66 11.91 -15.32 -5.58
N VAL A 67 11.00 -14.48 -5.08
CA VAL A 67 10.96 -13.06 -5.45
C VAL A 67 12.21 -12.33 -4.97
N ALA A 68 12.67 -12.57 -3.74
CA ALA A 68 13.87 -11.93 -3.20
C ALA A 68 15.13 -12.28 -4.02
N ARG A 69 15.29 -13.54 -4.44
CA ARG A 69 16.41 -13.98 -5.29
C ARG A 69 16.41 -13.29 -6.67
N GLN A 70 15.26 -12.87 -7.18
CA GLN A 70 15.18 -12.17 -8.47
C GLN A 70 15.55 -10.70 -8.37
N ILE A 71 15.39 -10.11 -7.19
CA ILE A 71 15.79 -8.72 -6.91
C ILE A 71 17.30 -8.64 -6.67
N TYR A 72 17.86 -9.68 -6.04
CA TYR A 72 19.29 -9.77 -5.78
C TYR A 72 19.84 -11.11 -6.30
N PRO A 73 20.18 -11.18 -7.60
CA PRO A 73 20.58 -12.45 -8.24
C PRO A 73 21.88 -13.04 -7.68
N ASP A 74 22.73 -12.24 -7.01
CA ASP A 74 24.03 -12.68 -6.48
C ASP A 74 24.23 -12.32 -5.01
N LEU A 75 23.82 -13.22 -4.11
CA LEU A 75 24.26 -13.21 -2.69
C LEU A 75 25.79 -13.35 -2.52
N ASN A 76 26.51 -13.67 -3.61
CA ASN A 76 27.96 -13.87 -3.64
C ASN A 76 28.75 -12.65 -4.19
N ALA A 77 28.08 -11.57 -4.60
CA ALA A 77 28.77 -10.35 -5.02
C ALA A 77 29.45 -9.72 -3.79
N THR A 78 30.77 -9.57 -3.84
CA THR A 78 31.56 -9.01 -2.74
C THR A 78 31.21 -7.52 -2.55
N PRO A 79 31.09 -7.02 -1.30
CA PRO A 79 30.76 -5.62 -1.00
C PRO A 79 31.71 -4.60 -1.66
N SER A 80 32.92 -5.05 -2.01
CA SER A 80 34.03 -4.28 -2.55
C SER A 80 33.76 -3.65 -3.93
N GLN A 81 32.81 -4.16 -4.70
CA GLN A 81 32.50 -3.64 -6.05
C GLN A 81 31.41 -2.54 -6.05
N LEU A 82 30.63 -2.42 -4.97
CA LEU A 82 29.51 -1.46 -4.88
C LEU A 82 29.90 -0.10 -4.28
N MET A 83 31.15 0.05 -3.81
CA MET A 83 31.60 1.24 -3.06
C MET A 83 32.29 2.33 -3.90
N GLN A 84 32.29 2.23 -5.24
CA GLN A 84 32.96 3.22 -6.11
C GLN A 84 32.06 4.34 -6.64
N GLU A 85 30.78 4.39 -6.26
CA GLU A 85 29.83 5.37 -6.78
C GLU A 85 29.52 6.50 -5.77
N PRO A 86 29.26 7.74 -6.24
CA PRO A 86 29.08 8.91 -5.39
C PRO A 86 27.99 8.68 -4.34
N ALA A 87 28.18 9.28 -3.16
CA ALA A 87 27.34 9.13 -1.96
C ALA A 87 25.82 9.30 -2.19
N PHE A 88 25.42 9.93 -3.30
CA PHE A 88 24.03 10.06 -3.75
C PHE A 88 23.37 8.71 -4.07
N ASN A 89 24.10 7.74 -4.61
CA ASN A 89 23.55 6.41 -4.91
C ASN A 89 23.44 5.54 -3.65
N LEU A 90 24.40 5.67 -2.72
CA LEU A 90 24.45 4.85 -1.51
C LEU A 90 23.22 5.04 -0.60
N ASN A 91 22.73 6.27 -0.46
CA ASN A 91 21.51 6.53 0.32
C ASN A 91 20.25 5.94 -0.33
N ALA A 92 20.13 6.03 -1.65
CA ALA A 92 19.01 5.43 -2.38
C ALA A 92 19.05 3.90 -2.30
N ILE A 93 20.23 3.29 -2.48
CA ILE A 93 20.46 1.85 -2.30
C ILE A 93 20.12 1.43 -0.87
N ARG A 94 20.64 2.15 0.13
CA ARG A 94 20.38 1.87 1.55
C ARG A 94 18.88 1.91 1.85
N ASN A 95 18.19 2.96 1.41
CA ASN A 95 16.74 3.10 1.63
C ASN A 95 15.95 2.03 0.88
N GLY A 96 16.37 1.66 -0.34
CA GLY A 96 15.82 0.54 -1.09
C GLY A 96 16.00 -0.79 -0.34
N LEU A 97 17.19 -1.08 0.17
CA LEU A 97 17.49 -2.28 0.95
C LEU A 97 16.70 -2.33 2.26
N LEU A 98 16.59 -1.22 2.98
CA LEU A 98 15.78 -1.12 4.20
C LEU A 98 14.30 -1.36 3.91
N LEU A 99 13.79 -0.81 2.80
CA LEU A 99 12.43 -1.07 2.34
C LEU A 99 12.22 -2.55 2.00
N LEU A 100 13.12 -3.15 1.22
CA LEU A 100 13.06 -4.58 0.88
C LEU A 100 13.11 -5.44 2.15
N LYS A 101 14.00 -5.12 3.10
CA LYS A 101 14.04 -5.77 4.42
C LYS A 101 12.69 -5.66 5.14
N GLY A 102 12.05 -4.50 5.15
CA GLY A 102 10.71 -4.31 5.71
C GLY A 102 9.65 -5.18 5.01
N LEU A 103 9.68 -5.24 3.67
CA LEU A 103 8.75 -6.02 2.87
C LEU A 103 8.87 -7.53 3.11
N PHE A 104 10.09 -8.06 3.11
CA PHE A 104 10.35 -9.49 3.22
C PHE A 104 10.54 -9.95 4.67
N ALA A 105 11.56 -9.42 5.36
CA ALA A 105 11.98 -9.92 6.67
C ALA A 105 11.06 -9.44 7.80
N CYS A 106 10.53 -8.22 7.73
CA CYS A 106 9.55 -7.71 8.70
C CYS A 106 8.10 -8.08 8.35
N GLY A 107 7.89 -8.88 7.29
CA GLY A 107 6.63 -9.53 7.00
C GLY A 107 5.52 -8.64 6.43
N VAL A 108 5.80 -7.42 5.97
CA VAL A 108 4.76 -6.53 5.41
C VAL A 108 4.07 -7.15 4.19
N LEU A 109 4.85 -7.76 3.29
CA LEU A 109 4.31 -8.39 2.08
C LEU A 109 3.54 -9.67 2.42
N ARG A 110 4.07 -10.47 3.35
CA ARG A 110 3.40 -11.65 3.90
C ARG A 110 2.05 -11.28 4.51
N PHE A 111 2.04 -10.31 5.42
CA PHE A 111 0.83 -9.78 6.06
C PHE A 111 -0.23 -9.39 5.04
N ALA A 112 0.14 -8.63 4.00
CA ALA A 112 -0.80 -8.16 2.99
C ALA A 112 -1.42 -9.31 2.16
N LEU A 113 -0.62 -10.34 1.85
CA LEU A 113 -1.04 -11.49 1.04
C LEU A 113 -1.72 -12.60 1.85
N GLU A 114 -1.52 -12.67 3.16
CA GLU A 114 -2.20 -13.61 4.06
C GLU A 114 -3.58 -13.12 4.53
N GLN A 115 -3.86 -11.82 4.40
CA GLN A 115 -5.13 -11.25 4.84
C GLN A 115 -6.34 -12.00 4.27
N ARG A 116 -7.21 -12.48 5.16
CA ARG A 116 -8.45 -13.22 4.82
C ARG A 116 -9.51 -12.31 4.21
N GLY A 117 -9.28 -11.87 2.98
CA GLY A 117 -10.31 -11.38 2.06
C GLY A 117 -10.26 -9.88 1.76
N TYR A 118 -9.76 -9.54 0.57
CA TYR A 118 -10.14 -8.32 -0.14
C TYR A 118 -11.68 -8.14 -0.12
N ARG A 119 -12.14 -6.91 0.17
CA ARG A 119 -13.53 -6.49 0.50
C ARG A 119 -14.06 -6.79 1.92
N ARG A 120 -13.43 -7.70 2.67
CA ARG A 120 -13.77 -7.90 4.10
C ARG A 120 -12.88 -7.09 5.03
N ASN A 121 -11.59 -7.01 4.72
CA ASN A 121 -10.61 -6.41 5.62
C ASN A 121 -10.09 -5.06 5.14
N TYR A 122 -10.09 -4.83 3.82
CA TYR A 122 -9.64 -3.57 3.25
C TYR A 122 -10.25 -3.34 1.86
N ARG A 123 -10.48 -2.06 1.53
CA ARG A 123 -10.99 -1.59 0.22
C ARG A 123 -10.69 -0.08 0.04
N LEU A 124 -10.97 0.45 -1.14
CA LEU A 124 -11.05 1.89 -1.39
C LEU A 124 -12.36 2.45 -0.83
N ASP A 125 -12.27 3.62 -0.22
CA ASP A 125 -13.40 4.49 0.10
C ASP A 125 -13.11 5.88 -0.45
N LEU A 126 -13.45 6.10 -1.72
CA LEU A 126 -13.12 7.32 -2.47
C LEU A 126 -13.84 8.56 -1.93
N SER A 127 -14.84 8.41 -1.05
CA SER A 127 -15.44 9.54 -0.35
C SER A 127 -14.51 10.15 0.70
N ARG A 128 -13.57 9.33 1.22
CA ARG A 128 -12.66 9.68 2.31
C ARG A 128 -11.21 9.82 1.84
N THR A 129 -10.69 8.83 1.11
CA THR A 129 -9.29 8.80 0.68
C THR A 129 -9.12 7.91 -0.54
N MET A 130 -8.09 8.19 -1.34
CA MET A 130 -7.68 7.30 -2.44
C MET A 130 -6.78 6.14 -1.97
N LEU A 131 -6.51 6.03 -0.67
CA LEU A 131 -5.74 4.92 -0.07
C LEU A 131 -6.65 3.77 0.37
N SER A 132 -6.08 2.58 0.54
CA SER A 132 -6.81 1.47 1.14
C SER A 132 -7.12 1.75 2.61
N VAL A 133 -8.39 1.61 3.00
CA VAL A 133 -8.83 1.73 4.40
C VAL A 133 -9.20 0.35 4.97
N PRO A 134 -9.00 0.12 6.28
CA PRO A 134 -9.45 -1.10 6.94
C PRO A 134 -10.98 -1.16 7.05
N TYR A 135 -11.53 -2.37 6.97
CA TYR A 135 -12.95 -2.67 7.09
C TYR A 135 -13.18 -3.55 8.33
N HIS A 136 -14.23 -3.28 9.11
CA HIS A 136 -14.60 -4.12 10.26
C HIS A 136 -15.41 -5.34 9.84
N ALA A 137 -16.14 -5.23 8.74
CA ALA A 137 -16.99 -6.27 8.17
C ALA A 137 -17.10 -6.07 6.66
N LYS A 138 -17.72 -7.03 5.96
CA LYS A 138 -17.98 -6.93 4.53
C LYS A 138 -18.71 -5.61 4.23
N ASP A 139 -18.11 -4.79 3.37
CA ASP A 139 -18.66 -3.52 2.88
C ASP A 139 -18.92 -2.43 3.96
N ASN A 140 -18.37 -2.55 5.18
CA ASN A 140 -18.43 -1.50 6.20
C ASN A 140 -17.01 -0.97 6.55
N PRO A 141 -16.61 0.22 6.04
CA PRO A 141 -15.31 0.80 6.35
C PRO A 141 -15.24 1.19 7.83
N ALA A 142 -14.06 1.03 8.42
CA ALA A 142 -13.83 1.54 9.77
C ALA A 142 -13.90 3.08 9.74
N THR A 143 -14.78 3.65 10.57
CA THR A 143 -15.22 5.05 10.49
C THR A 143 -14.09 6.08 10.53
N ARG A 144 -12.91 5.75 11.10
CA ARG A 144 -11.71 6.60 11.12
C ARG A 144 -10.37 5.85 11.13
N ALA A 145 -10.36 4.52 11.00
CA ALA A 145 -9.10 3.79 11.11
C ALA A 145 -8.28 3.92 9.83
N GLU A 146 -6.96 3.97 9.99
CA GLU A 146 -5.94 4.02 8.95
C GLU A 146 -4.86 3.01 9.30
N PHE A 147 -4.22 2.42 8.30
CA PHE A 147 -3.06 1.59 8.57
C PHE A 147 -1.89 2.48 9.01
N SER A 148 -1.28 2.15 10.15
CA SER A 148 -0.21 2.98 10.72
C SER A 148 1.13 2.82 9.99
N HIS A 149 1.35 1.69 9.32
CA HIS A 149 2.61 1.40 8.62
C HIS A 149 2.54 1.84 7.15
N PRO A 150 3.39 2.79 6.70
CA PRO A 150 3.28 3.36 5.35
C PRO A 150 3.44 2.31 4.24
N ASP A 151 4.35 1.35 4.41
CA ASP A 151 4.56 0.33 3.38
C ASP A 151 3.38 -0.65 3.28
N ALA A 152 2.71 -0.95 4.41
CA ALA A 152 1.50 -1.75 4.39
C ALA A 152 0.36 -1.00 3.69
N VAL A 153 0.21 0.31 3.94
CA VAL A 153 -0.77 1.16 3.23
C VAL A 153 -0.51 1.10 1.73
N ILE A 154 0.73 1.29 1.29
CA ILE A 154 1.08 1.30 -0.15
C ILE A 154 0.78 -0.07 -0.77
N VAL A 155 1.23 -1.17 -0.15
CA VAL A 155 0.98 -2.53 -0.65
C VAL A 155 -0.52 -2.80 -0.76
N LEU A 156 -1.28 -2.54 0.31
CA LEU A 156 -2.72 -2.78 0.31
C LEU A 156 -3.45 -1.89 -0.69
N THR A 157 -3.04 -0.62 -0.84
CA THR A 157 -3.58 0.30 -1.86
C THR A 157 -3.33 -0.24 -3.26
N CYS A 158 -2.10 -0.67 -3.56
CA CYS A 158 -1.77 -1.32 -4.84
C CYS A 158 -2.69 -2.52 -5.10
N LEU A 159 -2.79 -3.45 -4.14
CA LEU A 159 -3.67 -4.62 -4.27
C LEU A 159 -5.14 -4.22 -4.49
N THR A 160 -5.66 -3.19 -3.81
CA THR A 160 -7.05 -2.76 -4.01
C THR A 160 -7.33 -2.26 -5.42
N TYR A 161 -6.42 -1.46 -5.99
CA TYR A 161 -6.56 -0.95 -7.35
C TYR A 161 -6.33 -2.03 -8.40
N TYR A 162 -5.37 -2.93 -8.18
CA TYR A 162 -5.15 -4.09 -9.03
C TYR A 162 -6.39 -4.98 -9.14
N TYR A 163 -7.03 -5.28 -8.01
CA TYR A 163 -8.22 -6.14 -7.98
C TYR A 163 -9.49 -5.41 -8.42
N GLY A 164 -9.62 -4.12 -8.07
CA GLY A 164 -10.81 -3.32 -8.38
C GLY A 164 -10.82 -2.76 -9.81
N GLY A 165 -9.65 -2.48 -10.37
CA GLY A 165 -9.49 -1.62 -11.53
C GLY A 165 -9.68 -0.14 -11.15
N VAL A 166 -9.69 0.71 -12.17
CA VAL A 166 -9.93 2.15 -12.05
C VAL A 166 -11.22 2.57 -12.77
N SER A 167 -11.80 3.69 -12.39
CA SER A 167 -12.97 4.27 -13.08
C SER A 167 -12.57 5.04 -14.34
N ASP A 168 -13.54 5.37 -15.19
CA ASP A 168 -13.28 6.10 -16.45
C ASP A 168 -12.72 7.48 -16.19
N GLN A 169 -13.22 8.15 -15.15
CA GLN A 169 -12.68 9.42 -14.68
C GLN A 169 -11.21 9.31 -14.24
N GLN A 170 -10.83 8.21 -13.59
CA GLN A 170 -9.45 7.96 -13.18
C GLN A 170 -8.55 7.65 -14.37
N ILE A 171 -9.07 6.96 -15.40
CA ILE A 171 -8.36 6.74 -16.67
C ILE A 171 -8.15 8.07 -17.38
N HIS A 172 -9.19 8.90 -17.49
CA HIS A 172 -9.09 10.23 -18.09
C HIS A 172 -8.05 11.11 -17.37
N ALA A 173 -8.09 11.17 -16.05
CA ALA A 173 -7.09 11.88 -15.25
C ALA A 173 -5.67 11.32 -15.45
N SER A 174 -5.53 10.00 -15.70
CA SER A 174 -4.24 9.40 -16.05
C SER A 174 -3.73 9.90 -17.38
N PHE A 175 -4.59 10.02 -18.40
CA PHE A 175 -4.22 10.58 -19.70
C PHE A 175 -3.86 12.06 -19.61
N GLU A 176 -4.60 12.86 -18.83
CA GLU A 176 -4.26 14.27 -18.59
C GLU A 176 -2.85 14.40 -17.98
N ALA A 177 -2.54 13.58 -16.98
CA ALA A 177 -1.21 13.56 -16.36
C ALA A 177 -0.12 13.03 -17.31
N LEU A 178 -0.46 12.06 -18.17
CA LEU A 178 0.45 11.48 -19.16
C LEU A 178 0.83 12.49 -20.23
N LEU A 179 -0.13 13.27 -20.73
CA LEU A 179 0.09 14.29 -21.76
C LEU A 179 0.95 15.46 -21.27
N GLN A 180 1.06 15.64 -19.95
CA GLN A 180 1.96 16.60 -19.31
C GLN A 180 3.37 16.03 -19.06
N SER A 181 3.60 14.75 -19.35
CA SER A 181 4.87 14.06 -19.10
C SER A 181 5.82 14.19 -20.30
N ASP A 182 7.08 14.52 -20.03
CA ASP A 182 8.13 14.58 -21.07
C ASP A 182 8.41 13.19 -21.71
N CYS A 183 8.02 12.11 -21.02
CA CYS A 183 8.23 10.72 -21.44
C CYS A 183 6.92 10.00 -21.78
N ALA A 184 5.88 10.72 -22.21
CA ALA A 184 4.53 10.20 -22.42
C ALA A 184 4.48 8.92 -23.27
N ALA A 185 5.24 8.85 -24.38
CA ALA A 185 5.26 7.68 -25.26
C ALA A 185 5.79 6.41 -24.55
N GLN A 186 6.85 6.55 -23.74
CA GLN A 186 7.43 5.42 -23.00
C GLN A 186 6.50 4.95 -21.88
N GLU A 187 5.85 5.88 -21.19
CA GLU A 187 4.88 5.57 -20.14
C GLU A 187 3.65 4.88 -20.73
N TYR A 188 3.14 5.38 -21.87
CA TYR A 188 2.03 4.76 -22.58
C TYR A 188 2.37 3.35 -23.06
N ALA A 189 3.58 3.13 -23.59
CA ALA A 189 4.03 1.80 -24.01
C ALA A 189 4.00 0.78 -22.86
N ARG A 190 4.28 1.20 -21.62
CA ARG A 190 4.13 0.34 -20.43
C ARG A 190 2.67 0.00 -20.15
N TRP A 191 1.73 0.92 -20.41
CA TRP A 191 0.30 0.65 -20.26
C TRP A 191 -0.18 -0.36 -21.31
N VAL A 192 0.23 -0.16 -22.57
CA VAL A 192 -0.14 -1.00 -23.71
C VAL A 192 0.41 -2.42 -23.56
N LYS A 193 1.60 -2.60 -22.97
CA LYS A 193 2.17 -3.92 -22.67
C LYS A 193 1.23 -4.81 -21.86
N ASP A 194 0.46 -4.21 -20.95
CA ASP A 194 -0.49 -4.88 -20.07
C ASP A 194 -1.94 -4.79 -20.57
N ALA A 195 -2.17 -4.29 -21.79
CA ALA A 195 -3.49 -4.14 -22.40
C ALA A 195 -3.55 -4.90 -23.73
N LEU A 196 -3.53 -6.23 -23.64
CA LEU A 196 -3.42 -7.10 -24.82
C LEU A 196 -4.63 -6.99 -25.77
N ASP A 197 -5.80 -6.72 -25.22
CA ASP A 197 -7.06 -6.54 -25.96
C ASP A 197 -7.20 -5.13 -26.58
N LEU A 198 -6.19 -4.27 -26.44
CA LEU A 198 -6.23 -2.91 -27.00
C LEU A 198 -6.07 -2.95 -28.53
N PRO A 199 -7.01 -2.35 -29.29
CA PRO A 199 -6.92 -2.28 -30.75
C PRO A 199 -5.60 -1.67 -31.22
N HIS A 200 -5.06 -2.18 -32.33
CA HIS A 200 -3.77 -1.72 -32.87
C HIS A 200 -3.73 -0.20 -33.13
N ALA A 201 -4.83 0.39 -33.57
CA ALA A 201 -4.95 1.83 -33.81
C ALA A 201 -4.73 2.70 -32.55
N PHE A 202 -4.92 2.13 -31.36
CA PHE A 202 -4.78 2.83 -30.09
C PHE A 202 -3.53 2.41 -29.31
N ARG A 203 -2.61 1.65 -29.91
CA ARG A 203 -1.34 1.29 -29.25
C ARG A 203 -0.33 2.44 -29.22
N GLU A 204 -0.56 3.47 -30.02
CA GLU A 204 0.19 4.72 -29.99
C GLU A 204 -0.65 5.83 -29.38
N ILE A 205 -0.02 6.68 -28.56
CA ILE A 205 -0.71 7.75 -27.84
C ILE A 205 -1.37 8.77 -28.78
N THR A 206 -0.77 9.01 -29.95
CA THR A 206 -1.26 9.91 -31.00
C THR A 206 -2.58 9.44 -31.61
N GLY A 207 -2.84 8.14 -31.58
CA GLY A 207 -4.07 7.54 -32.09
C GLY A 207 -5.27 7.70 -31.15
N VAL A 208 -5.06 8.12 -29.89
CA VAL A 208 -6.11 8.22 -28.88
C VAL A 208 -6.71 9.62 -28.83
N ASN A 209 -8.00 9.75 -29.16
CA ASN A 209 -8.76 10.99 -28.99
C ASN A 209 -9.75 10.87 -27.82
N LEU A 210 -9.45 11.60 -26.72
CA LEU A 210 -10.25 11.62 -25.50
C LEU A 210 -11.58 12.39 -25.65
N GLY A 211 -11.72 13.21 -26.70
CA GLY A 211 -12.96 13.92 -26.99
C GLY A 211 -14.04 13.04 -27.62
N ASN A 212 -13.68 11.85 -28.13
CA ASN A 212 -14.63 10.91 -28.71
C ASN A 212 -15.06 9.86 -27.69
N ALA A 213 -16.33 9.90 -27.28
CA ALA A 213 -16.90 8.99 -26.29
C ALA A 213 -16.88 7.52 -26.73
N GLU A 214 -17.03 7.24 -28.02
CA GLU A 214 -17.00 5.86 -28.52
C GLU A 214 -15.60 5.28 -28.43
N GLN A 215 -14.61 6.05 -28.88
CA GLN A 215 -13.21 5.68 -28.78
C GLN A 215 -12.76 5.52 -27.32
N CYS A 216 -13.24 6.39 -26.42
CA CYS A 216 -12.96 6.25 -25.00
C CYS A 216 -13.46 4.90 -24.46
N ARG A 217 -14.62 4.40 -24.90
CA ARG A 217 -15.11 3.07 -24.48
C ARG A 217 -14.16 1.95 -24.94
N ASP A 218 -13.69 2.01 -26.17
CA ASP A 218 -12.79 1.02 -26.76
C ASP A 218 -11.39 1.01 -26.11
N VAL A 219 -10.92 2.19 -25.68
CA VAL A 219 -9.60 2.35 -25.05
C VAL A 219 -9.66 2.07 -23.54
N PHE A 220 -10.72 2.51 -22.85
CA PHE A 220 -10.80 2.47 -21.39
C PHE A 220 -11.05 1.05 -20.87
N GLY A 221 -11.80 0.23 -21.61
CA GLY A 221 -12.07 -1.16 -21.24
C GLY A 221 -10.78 -1.97 -21.01
N PRO A 222 -9.91 -2.12 -22.02
CA PRO A 222 -8.63 -2.83 -21.90
C PRO A 222 -7.70 -2.22 -20.84
N LEU A 223 -7.64 -0.89 -20.75
CA LEU A 223 -6.79 -0.21 -19.79
C LEU A 223 -7.29 -0.33 -18.35
N ARG A 224 -8.58 -0.63 -18.11
CA ARG A 224 -9.19 -0.59 -16.77
C ARG A 224 -8.42 -1.39 -15.73
N ARG A 225 -7.94 -2.58 -16.08
CA ARG A 225 -7.12 -3.43 -15.19
C ARG A 225 -5.69 -3.68 -15.69
N ALA A 226 -5.25 -2.97 -16.72
CA ALA A 226 -3.85 -3.02 -17.16
C ALA A 226 -2.94 -2.53 -16.03
N LYS A 227 -2.03 -3.40 -15.54
CA LYS A 227 -1.22 -3.12 -14.36
C LYS A 227 -0.38 -1.86 -14.54
N GLY A 228 0.32 -1.71 -15.66
CA GLY A 228 1.19 -0.56 -15.94
C GLY A 228 0.46 0.78 -15.89
N LYS A 229 -0.80 0.84 -16.34
CA LYS A 229 -1.63 2.04 -16.20
C LYS A 229 -2.04 2.29 -14.76
N ILE A 230 -2.42 1.25 -14.04
CA ILE A 230 -2.77 1.36 -12.61
C ILE A 230 -1.55 1.83 -11.80
N ASP A 231 -0.37 1.28 -12.07
CA ASP A 231 0.90 1.70 -11.46
C ASP A 231 1.14 3.19 -11.67
N PHE A 232 0.98 3.66 -12.92
CA PHE A 232 1.11 5.07 -13.26
C PHE A 232 0.11 5.94 -12.50
N TYR A 233 -1.19 5.59 -12.55
CA TYR A 233 -2.23 6.35 -11.86
C TYR A 233 -1.91 6.50 -10.37
N MET A 234 -1.51 5.40 -9.71
CA MET A 234 -1.17 5.44 -8.30
C MET A 234 0.10 6.25 -8.03
N ALA A 235 1.15 6.07 -8.83
CA ALA A 235 2.44 6.73 -8.64
C ALA A 235 2.42 8.23 -8.95
N ARG A 236 1.56 8.68 -9.89
CA ARG A 236 1.52 10.06 -10.36
C ARG A 236 0.43 10.90 -9.69
N ILE A 237 -0.68 10.27 -9.27
CA ILE A 237 -1.84 10.97 -8.71
C ILE A 237 -2.10 10.57 -7.27
N VAL A 238 -2.29 9.27 -6.99
CA VAL A 238 -2.74 8.80 -5.66
C VAL A 238 -1.70 9.06 -4.58
N PHE A 239 -0.52 8.45 -4.68
CA PHE A 239 0.49 8.54 -3.62
C PHE A 239 1.06 9.95 -3.46
N PRO A 240 1.34 10.72 -4.53
CA PRO A 240 1.76 12.11 -4.36
C PRO A 240 0.76 12.98 -3.62
N LYS A 241 -0.55 12.74 -3.79
CA LYS A 241 -1.61 13.49 -3.11
C LYS A 241 -1.82 13.01 -1.67
N GLU A 242 -1.90 11.70 -1.44
CA GLU A 242 -2.35 11.15 -0.15
C GLU A 242 -1.19 10.76 0.79
N MET A 243 -0.04 10.32 0.28
CA MET A 243 1.09 9.87 1.11
C MET A 243 1.96 11.07 1.53
N LYS A 244 1.38 11.90 2.41
CA LYS A 244 2.04 13.04 3.04
C LYS A 244 2.32 12.75 4.51
N GLU A 245 3.37 13.34 5.04
CA GLU A 245 3.68 13.33 6.46
C GLU A 245 3.93 14.75 6.96
N PHE A 246 3.77 14.92 8.27
CA PHE A 246 4.27 16.09 8.98
C PHE A 246 5.67 15.78 9.54
N PRO A 247 6.58 16.76 9.56
CA PRO A 247 7.94 16.56 10.06
C PRO A 247 7.98 16.18 11.54
N ASN A 248 6.94 16.54 12.30
CA ASN A 248 6.80 16.19 13.71
C ASN A 248 5.45 15.50 13.91
N LYS A 249 5.46 14.36 14.64
CA LYS A 249 4.23 13.67 15.07
C LYS A 249 3.98 13.96 16.55
N LEU A 250 2.75 14.35 16.88
CA LEU A 250 2.31 14.30 18.27
C LEU A 250 2.10 12.84 18.63
N SER A 251 2.95 12.30 19.50
CA SER A 251 2.77 10.98 20.07
C SER A 251 2.29 11.12 21.50
N SER A 252 1.28 10.34 21.86
CA SER A 252 0.85 10.15 23.24
C SER A 252 0.69 8.66 23.48
N SER A 253 1.28 8.18 24.55
CA SER A 253 1.16 6.83 25.09
C SER A 253 0.24 6.85 26.31
N GLY A 254 -0.21 5.68 26.76
CA GLY A 254 -0.97 5.56 28.01
C GLY A 254 -0.18 6.10 29.23
N TRP A 255 1.14 6.05 29.18
CA TRP A 255 2.01 6.64 30.22
C TRP A 255 1.93 8.16 30.27
N ASP A 256 1.60 8.82 29.16
CA ASP A 256 1.46 10.28 29.11
C ASP A 256 0.19 10.78 29.84
N ILE A 257 -0.75 9.88 30.14
CA ILE A 257 -1.90 10.17 31.03
C ILE A 257 -1.41 10.40 32.46
N ALA A 258 -0.46 9.58 32.91
CA ALA A 258 0.05 9.57 34.28
C ALA A 258 1.27 10.49 34.50
N ARG A 259 1.71 11.21 33.47
CA ARG A 259 2.80 12.19 33.54
C ARG A 259 2.35 13.40 34.39
N GLU A 260 3.24 13.89 35.24
CA GLU A 260 3.01 15.14 35.98
C GLU A 260 2.86 16.33 35.01
N LYS A 261 1.79 17.11 35.19
CA LYS A 261 1.40 18.23 34.33
C LYS A 261 0.93 19.39 35.20
N VAL A 262 1.14 20.62 34.71
CA VAL A 262 0.61 21.85 35.34
C VAL A 262 -0.90 21.76 35.58
N HIS A 263 -1.62 21.12 34.65
CA HIS A 263 -3.03 20.78 34.79
C HIS A 263 -3.18 19.25 34.77
N PRO A 264 -3.41 18.61 35.93
CA PRO A 264 -3.56 17.17 36.03
C PRO A 264 -4.69 16.66 35.14
N THR A 265 -4.46 15.55 34.44
CA THR A 265 -5.50 14.88 33.66
C THR A 265 -6.38 14.07 34.64
N THR A 266 -7.67 14.42 34.74
CA THR A 266 -8.64 13.69 35.56
C THR A 266 -9.60 12.89 34.67
N GLY A 267 -9.98 11.69 35.09
CA GLY A 267 -10.96 10.85 34.37
C GLY A 267 -11.86 10.09 35.35
N PHE A 268 -12.99 9.61 34.85
CA PHE A 268 -13.91 8.77 35.60
C PHE A 268 -13.63 7.29 35.29
N SER A 269 -13.52 6.46 36.33
CA SER A 269 -13.48 5.01 36.17
C SER A 269 -14.87 4.44 36.41
N GLY A 270 -15.39 3.64 35.48
CA GLY A 270 -16.69 2.98 35.62
C GLY A 270 -16.68 1.79 36.59
N THR A 271 -15.51 1.17 36.80
CA THR A 271 -15.30 0.07 37.75
C THR A 271 -14.00 0.29 38.53
N ASN A 272 -13.95 -0.14 39.79
CA ASN A 272 -12.81 0.09 40.70
C ASN A 272 -11.72 -1.00 40.58
N ASP A 273 -11.97 -2.05 39.81
CA ASP A 273 -11.15 -3.28 39.82
C ASP A 273 -9.76 -3.08 39.23
N SER A 274 -9.58 -2.08 38.35
CA SER A 274 -8.31 -1.79 37.69
C SER A 274 -7.35 -0.93 38.52
N ARG A 275 -7.73 -0.46 39.71
CA ARG A 275 -6.93 0.48 40.53
C ARG A 275 -5.49 0.03 40.80
N TYR A 276 -5.28 -1.28 40.97
CA TYR A 276 -3.97 -1.86 41.28
C TYR A 276 -3.06 -1.98 40.06
N THR A 277 -3.62 -1.81 38.86
CA THR A 277 -2.89 -1.87 37.58
C THR A 277 -2.51 -0.48 37.05
N LEU A 278 -3.01 0.59 37.68
CA LEU A 278 -2.71 1.95 37.29
C LEU A 278 -1.31 2.36 37.73
N PRO A 279 -0.61 3.23 36.97
CA PRO A 279 0.65 3.82 37.40
C PRO A 279 0.55 4.48 38.78
N LEU A 280 1.61 4.39 39.59
CA LEU A 280 1.65 4.90 40.97
C LEU A 280 1.38 6.42 41.09
N SER A 281 1.55 7.18 40.02
CA SER A 281 1.25 8.61 39.98
C SER A 281 -0.25 8.91 39.83
N ILE A 282 -1.11 7.91 39.61
CA ILE A 282 -2.56 8.09 39.54
C ILE A 282 -3.17 7.87 40.92
N ALA A 283 -3.82 8.92 41.46
CA ALA A 283 -4.56 8.86 42.70
C ALA A 283 -6.07 8.78 42.43
N GLN A 284 -6.71 7.71 42.89
CA GLN A 284 -8.17 7.61 42.88
C GLN A 284 -8.76 8.52 43.96
N ARG A 285 -9.76 9.31 43.57
CA ARG A 285 -10.57 10.10 44.50
C ARG A 285 -11.99 9.58 44.49
N ASP A 286 -12.31 8.80 45.50
CA ASP A 286 -13.68 8.36 45.72
C ASP A 286 -14.54 9.55 46.13
N LEU A 287 -15.71 9.66 45.52
CA LEU A 287 -16.71 10.64 45.96
C LEU A 287 -17.11 10.29 47.40
N ARG A 288 -17.18 11.31 48.27
CA ARG A 288 -17.79 11.15 49.58
C ARG A 288 -19.24 10.73 49.33
N ARG A 289 -19.52 9.45 49.63
CA ARG A 289 -20.83 8.77 49.65
C ARG A 289 -21.97 9.74 49.33
N SER A 290 -22.39 9.80 48.08
CA SER A 290 -23.68 10.42 47.75
C SER A 290 -24.73 9.70 48.57
N ALA A 291 -25.49 10.46 49.35
CA ALA A 291 -26.60 9.98 50.16
C ALA A 291 -27.42 8.97 49.34
N SER A 292 -27.68 7.82 49.95
CA SER A 292 -28.61 6.83 49.46
C SER A 292 -29.93 7.54 49.11
N TRP A 293 -30.30 7.51 47.85
CA TRP A 293 -31.70 7.70 47.48
C TRP A 293 -32.40 6.40 47.88
N GLU A 294 -33.18 6.48 48.97
CA GLU A 294 -34.17 5.48 49.38
C GLU A 294 -35.18 5.21 48.27
#